data_AF-A0A258XB64-F1
#
_entry.id   AF-A0A258XB64-F1
#
_cell.length_a   1.000
_cell.length_b   1.000
_cell.length_c   1.000
_cell.angle_alpha   90.00
_cell.angle_beta   90.00
_cell.angle_gamma   90.00
#
_symmetry.space_group_name_H-M   'P 1'
#
loop_
_entity.id
_entity.type
_entity.pdbx_description
1 polymer ?
#
loop_
_entity_poly.entity_id
_entity_poly.type
_entity_poly.pdbx_seq_one_letter_code
_entity_poly.pdbx_strand_id
1 'polypeptide(L)'
;MLKAIAGFIRPTQGAIRLKGQEVTRPGPDRMMVFQEFDQLMPWKTVRQNVAFPLRANGMSAGEADARAVGITMATMSLPCFWLD
;
A
#
# COMPACT_ATOMS: atom_id res chain seq x y z
N MET A 1 -0.88 -13.72 -12.52
CA MET A 1 -1.64 -14.23 -11.35
C MET A 1 -2.00 -13.14 -10.34
N LEU A 2 -1.05 -12.30 -9.87
CA LEU A 2 -1.33 -11.26 -8.85
C LEU A 2 -2.48 -10.30 -9.22
N LYS A 3 -2.59 -9.91 -10.49
CA LYS A 3 -3.70 -9.07 -10.98
C LYS A 3 -5.09 -9.73 -10.80
N ALA A 4 -5.17 -11.05 -10.92
CA ALA A 4 -6.42 -11.78 -10.69
C ALA A 4 -6.73 -11.89 -9.19
N ILE A 5 -5.72 -12.17 -8.36
CA ILE A 5 -5.84 -12.16 -6.89
C ILE A 5 -6.26 -10.77 -6.37
N ALA A 6 -5.76 -9.71 -7.01
CA ALA A 6 -6.14 -8.34 -6.69
C ALA A 6 -7.56 -7.96 -7.17
N GLY A 7 -8.22 -8.82 -7.95
CA GLY A 7 -9.56 -8.59 -8.48
C GLY A 7 -9.61 -7.73 -9.75
N PHE A 8 -8.46 -7.44 -10.39
CA PHE A 8 -8.41 -6.70 -11.66
C PHE A 8 -8.69 -7.57 -12.89
N ILE A 9 -8.46 -8.88 -12.79
CA ILE A 9 -8.70 -9.83 -13.87
C ILE A 9 -9.61 -10.93 -13.33
N ARG A 10 -10.73 -11.18 -14.02
CA ARG A 10 -11.63 -12.29 -13.67
C ARG A 10 -11.01 -13.62 -14.11
N PRO A 11 -10.95 -14.64 -13.24
CA PRO A 11 -10.50 -15.97 -13.67
C PRO A 11 -11.47 -16.56 -14.69
N THR A 12 -10.94 -17.27 -15.69
CA THR A 12 -11.75 -17.93 -16.73
C THR A 12 -12.61 -19.07 -16.14
N GLN A 13 -12.11 -19.73 -15.09
CA GLN A 13 -12.79 -20.79 -14.36
C GLN A 13 -12.43 -20.74 -12.87
N GLY A 14 -13.33 -21.23 -12.02
CA GLY A 14 -13.17 -21.22 -10.56
C GLY A 14 -13.43 -19.86 -9.92
N ALA A 15 -13.07 -19.73 -8.65
CA ALA A 15 -13.25 -18.51 -7.86
C ALA A 15 -12.04 -18.29 -6.94
N ILE A 16 -11.70 -17.02 -6.71
CA ILE A 16 -10.67 -16.62 -5.73
C ILE A 16 -11.40 -16.16 -4.46
N ARG A 17 -11.05 -16.72 -3.31
CA ARG A 17 -11.61 -16.32 -2.01
C ARG A 17 -10.52 -15.79 -1.09
N LEU A 18 -10.78 -14.66 -0.44
CA LEU A 18 -9.94 -14.07 0.60
C LEU A 18 -10.75 -14.00 1.90
N LYS A 19 -10.25 -14.64 2.97
CA LYS A 19 -10.95 -14.72 4.27
C LYS A 19 -12.40 -15.22 4.14
N GLY A 20 -12.63 -16.18 3.25
CA GLY A 20 -13.94 -16.76 2.98
C GLY A 20 -14.84 -15.93 2.05
N GLN A 21 -14.47 -14.69 1.71
CA GLN A 21 -15.23 -13.82 0.81
C GLN A 21 -14.71 -13.94 -0.63
N GLU A 22 -15.61 -13.99 -1.61
CA GLU A 22 -15.24 -14.06 -3.02
C GLU A 22 -14.68 -12.72 -3.52
N VAL A 23 -13.56 -12.80 -4.24
CA VAL A 23 -12.89 -11.64 -4.84
C VAL A 23 -13.49 -11.40 -6.22
N THR A 24 -14.43 -10.44 -6.30
CA THR A 24 -15.09 -10.04 -7.55
C THR A 24 -14.56 -8.73 -8.11
N ARG A 25 -13.92 -7.91 -7.28
CA ARG A 25 -13.39 -6.59 -7.64
C ARG A 25 -12.20 -6.18 -6.76
N PRO A 26 -11.40 -5.19 -7.16
CA PRO A 26 -10.41 -4.57 -6.29
C PRO A 26 -11.05 -3.95 -5.04
N GLY A 27 -10.31 -3.95 -3.93
CA GLY A 27 -10.76 -3.47 -2.63
C GLY A 27 -9.59 -3.02 -1.76
N PRO A 28 -9.85 -2.18 -0.73
CA PRO A 28 -8.82 -1.62 0.15
C PRO A 28 -8.20 -2.68 1.09
N ASP A 29 -8.78 -3.87 1.16
CA ASP A 29 -8.33 -5.03 1.93
C ASP A 29 -7.09 -5.71 1.34
N ARG A 30 -6.61 -5.22 0.19
CA ARG A 30 -5.48 -5.76 -0.56
C ARG A 30 -4.68 -4.63 -1.19
N MET A 31 -3.35 -4.73 -1.10
CA MET A 31 -2.43 -3.79 -1.74
C MET A 31 -1.51 -4.55 -2.67
N MET A 32 -1.31 -4.03 -3.88
CA MET A 32 -0.30 -4.55 -4.78
C MET A 32 1.02 -3.86 -4.46
N VAL A 33 2.03 -4.64 -4.04
CA VAL A 33 3.39 -4.15 -3.87
C VAL A 33 4.13 -4.39 -5.18
N PHE A 34 4.65 -3.31 -5.76
CA PHE A 34 5.51 -3.40 -6.93
C PHE A 34 6.92 -3.74 -6.49
N GLN A 35 7.59 -4.60 -7.24
CA GLN A 35 8.99 -4.97 -7.00
C GLN A 35 9.96 -4.03 -7.71
N GLU A 36 9.44 -3.18 -8.60
CA GLU A 36 10.21 -2.19 -9.36
C GLU A 36 10.45 -0.94 -8.50
N PHE A 37 11.69 -0.43 -8.55
CA PHE A 37 12.17 0.63 -7.66
C PHE A 37 11.66 2.04 -8.01
N ASP A 38 10.99 2.22 -9.14
CA ASP A 38 10.60 3.51 -9.73
C ASP A 38 9.17 3.98 -9.37
N GLN A 39 8.49 3.29 -8.45
CA GLN A 39 7.08 3.54 -8.13
C GLN A 39 6.88 4.58 -7.01
N LEU A 40 7.97 5.14 -6.47
CA LEU A 40 7.91 6.24 -5.50
C LEU A 40 7.79 7.58 -6.23
N MET A 41 7.09 8.53 -5.63
CA MET A 41 7.00 9.88 -6.17
C MET A 41 8.33 10.59 -5.92
N PRO A 42 9.11 10.93 -6.97
CA PRO A 42 10.48 11.41 -6.81
C PRO A 42 10.54 12.84 -6.23
N TRP A 43 9.43 13.57 -6.25
CA TRP A 43 9.28 14.90 -5.65
C TRP A 43 8.72 14.86 -4.21
N LYS A 44 8.62 13.68 -3.60
CA LYS A 44 8.15 13.50 -2.21
C LYS A 44 9.25 12.90 -1.35
N THR A 45 9.30 13.34 -0.09
CA THR A 45 10.18 12.73 0.93
C THR A 45 9.76 11.29 1.20
N VAL A 46 10.62 10.48 1.84
CA VAL A 46 10.25 9.09 2.20
C VAL A 46 9.01 9.09 3.09
N ARG A 47 8.95 9.97 4.10
CA ARG A 47 7.79 10.12 4.98
C ARG A 47 6.52 10.43 4.20
N GLN A 48 6.60 11.32 3.21
CA GLN A 48 5.46 11.69 2.38
C GLN A 48 5.02 10.55 1.45
N ASN A 49 5.96 9.75 0.93
CA ASN A 49 5.65 8.55 0.16
C ASN A 49 4.95 7.49 1.02
N VAL A 50 5.38 7.30 2.27
CA VAL A 50 4.74 6.36 3.23
C VAL A 50 3.37 6.86 3.71
N ALA A 51 3.21 8.17 3.93
CA ALA A 51 1.95 8.77 4.37
C ALA A 51 0.88 8.81 3.26
N PHE A 52 1.28 8.88 2.00
CA PHE A 52 0.37 8.99 0.85
C PHE A 52 -0.72 7.91 0.81
N PRO A 53 -0.40 6.59 0.84
CA PRO A 53 -1.44 5.55 0.81
C PRO A 53 -2.33 5.54 2.07
N LEU A 54 -1.83 6.03 3.21
CA LEU A 54 -2.64 6.15 4.43
C LEU A 54 -3.72 7.22 4.27
N ARG A 55 -3.33 8.38 3.71
CA ARG A 55 -4.27 9.47 3.38
C ARG A 55 -5.28 9.06 2.31
N ALA A 56 -4.82 8.34 1.28
CA ALA A 56 -5.69 7.84 0.21
C ALA A 56 -6.77 6.86 0.73
N ASN A 57 -6.52 6.19 1.87
CA ASN A 57 -7.48 5.33 2.54
C ASN A 57 -8.36 6.06 3.58
N GLY A 58 -8.38 7.40 3.58
CA GLY A 58 -9.28 8.22 4.40
C GLY A 58 -8.72 8.64 5.77
N MET A 59 -7.45 8.37 6.05
CA MET A 59 -6.79 8.80 7.29
C MET A 59 -6.54 10.32 7.27
N SER A 60 -6.73 10.99 8.42
CA SER A 60 -6.43 12.42 8.54
C SER A 60 -4.94 12.69 8.31
N ALA A 61 -4.59 13.90 7.86
CA ALA A 61 -3.19 14.25 7.57
C ALA A 61 -2.26 14.06 8.78
N GLY A 62 -2.70 14.47 9.98
CA GLY A 62 -1.92 14.34 11.21
C GLY A 62 -1.73 12.88 11.64
N GLU A 63 -2.78 12.06 11.56
CA GLU A 63 -2.71 10.64 11.91
C GLU A 63 -1.85 9.86 10.90
N ALA A 64 -1.97 10.16 9.61
CA ALA A 64 -1.16 9.56 8.56
C ALA A 64 0.33 9.87 8.74
N ASP A 65 0.68 11.11 9.11
CA ASP A 65 2.07 11.50 9.33
C ASP A 65 2.66 10.83 10.58
N ALA A 66 1.92 10.81 11.68
CA ALA A 66 2.34 10.12 12.90
C ALA A 66 2.59 8.62 12.64
N ARG A 67 1.69 7.99 11.87
CA ARG A 67 1.79 6.57 11.53
C ARG A 67 2.91 6.29 10.53
N ALA A 68 3.14 7.18 9.56
CA ALA A 68 4.24 7.05 8.61
C ALA A 68 5.61 7.09 9.29
N VAL A 69 5.80 7.97 10.29
CA VAL A 69 7.02 8.02 11.10
C VAL A 69 7.23 6.69 11.83
N GLY A 70 6.18 6.16 12.47
CA GLY A 70 6.24 4.87 13.16
C GLY A 70 6.63 3.71 12.23
N ILE A 71 6.02 3.62 11.04
CA ILE A 71 6.32 2.59 10.03
C ILE A 71 7.78 2.70 9.56
N THR A 72 8.23 3.91 9.28
CA THR A 72 9.57 4.16 8.71
C THR A 72 10.67 3.82 9.72
N MET A 73 10.49 4.19 10.99
CA MET A 73 11.46 3.92 12.05
C MET A 73 11.48 2.45 12.50
N ALA A 74 10.31 1.82 12.64
CA ALA A 74 10.21 0.50 13.27
C ALA A 74 10.28 -0.68 12.29
N THR A 75 9.79 -0.52 11.06
CA THR A 75 9.62 -1.65 10.11
C THR A 75 10.66 -1.64 9.01
N MET A 76 11.08 -0.46 8.56
CA MET A 76 12.01 -0.32 7.42
C MET A 76 13.46 -0.10 7.86
N SER A 77 13.70 0.05 9.18
CA SER A 77 15.01 0.37 9.76
C SER A 77 15.69 1.56 9.08
N LEU A 78 14.89 2.53 8.63
CA LEU A 78 15.41 3.70 7.93
C LEU A 78 15.91 4.72 8.97
N PRO A 79 17.16 5.22 8.82
CA PRO A 79 17.67 6.29 9.68
C PRO A 79 16.78 7.53 9.59
N CYS A 80 16.65 8.28 10.69
CA CYS A 80 15.86 9.52 10.72
C CYS A 80 16.25 10.52 9.61
N PHE A 81 17.51 10.49 9.15
CA PHE A 81 18.00 11.33 8.04
C PHE A 81 17.24 11.15 6.72
N TRP A 82 16.55 10.02 6.51
CA TRP A 82 15.78 9.76 5.29
C TRP A 82 14.33 10.26 5.34
N LEU A 83 13.88 10.85 6.46
CA LEU A 83 12.47 11.28 6.63
C LEU A 83 12.14 12.62 5.97
N ASP A 84 13.16 13.41 5.65
CA ASP A 84 13.07 14.77 5.10
C ASP A 84 13.36 14.83 3.59
#